data_AF-A0A6B2XBZ9-F1
#
_entry.id   AF-A0A6B2XBZ9-F1
#
_cell.length_a   1.000
_cell.length_b   1.000
_cell.length_c   1.000
_cell.angle_alpha   90.00
_cell.angle_beta   90.00
_cell.angle_gamma   90.00
#
_symmetry.space_group_name_H-M   'P 1'
#
loop_
_entity.id
_entity.type
_entity.pdbx_description
1 polymer ?
#
loop_
_entity_poly.entity_id
_entity_poly.type
_entity_poly.pdbx_seq_one_letter_code
_entity_poly.pdbx_strand_id
1 'polypeptide(L)'
;MADGFSVDLEALRKAATGISTTLDAMATKKVSDIDAPKDAFGHDELAGAVDDFCDRWNIGVTHLATDGSEVADRLGHCVQSYEAAERHIQLSADGILRSATGTDPGAS
;
A
#
# COMPACT_ATOMS: atom_id res chain seq x y z
N MET A 1 -1.95 27.30 -20.30
CA MET A 1 -1.43 25.96 -20.65
C MET A 1 -2.06 24.99 -19.68
N ALA A 2 -2.48 23.81 -20.16
CA ALA A 2 -3.39 22.90 -19.46
C ALA A 2 -2.99 22.69 -18.00
N ASP A 3 -3.94 22.94 -17.09
CA ASP A 3 -3.86 22.50 -15.70
C ASP A 3 -4.00 20.98 -15.76
N GLY A 4 -2.87 20.29 -15.99
CA GLY A 4 -2.82 18.86 -16.19
C GLY A 4 -3.17 18.13 -14.90
N PHE A 5 -3.70 16.91 -15.00
CA PHE A 5 -3.84 16.02 -13.85
C PHE A 5 -2.47 15.81 -13.20
N SER A 6 -2.25 16.42 -12.03
CA SER A 6 -1.08 16.17 -11.19
C SER A 6 -1.45 15.12 -10.14
N VAL A 7 -0.54 14.17 -9.91
CA VAL A 7 -0.71 13.16 -8.87
C VAL A 7 0.16 13.52 -7.69
N ASP A 8 -0.45 13.57 -6.51
CA ASP A 8 0.26 13.74 -5.25
C ASP A 8 0.92 12.42 -4.83
N LEU A 9 2.18 12.23 -5.21
CA LEU A 9 2.95 11.04 -4.88
C LEU A 9 3.22 10.91 -3.39
N GLU A 10 3.29 12.03 -2.65
CA GLU A 10 3.48 12.01 -1.21
C GLU A 10 2.23 11.48 -0.50
N ALA A 11 1.05 11.92 -0.93
CA ALA A 11 -0.22 11.39 -0.44
C ALA A 11 -0.36 9.89 -0.70
N LEU A 12 0.01 9.41 -1.90
CA LEU A 12 -0.01 7.97 -2.22
C LEU A 12 0.96 7.17 -1.33
N ARG A 13 2.18 7.67 -1.11
CA ARG A 13 3.15 7.05 -0.19
C ARG A 13 2.62 7.00 1.24
N LYS A 14 2.06 8.11 1.73
CA LYS A 14 1.46 8.20 3.07
C LYS A 14 0.31 7.22 3.23
N ALA A 15 -0.55 7.10 2.22
CA ALA A 15 -1.65 6.14 2.23
C ALA A 15 -1.13 4.69 2.30
N ALA A 16 -0.18 4.31 1.43
CA ALA A 16 0.43 2.99 1.45
C ALA A 16 1.06 2.65 2.81
N THR A 17 1.91 3.54 3.33
CA THR A 17 2.55 3.38 4.65
C THR A 17 1.53 3.31 5.78
N GLY A 18 0.49 4.14 5.74
CA GLY A 18 -0.56 4.16 6.75
C GLY A 18 -1.36 2.86 6.79
N ILE A 19 -1.65 2.28 5.63
CA ILE A 19 -2.28 0.96 5.53
C ILE A 19 -1.34 -0.10 6.12
N SER A 20 -0.09 -0.20 5.65
CA SER A 20 0.87 -1.19 6.17
C SER A 20 1.06 -1.09 7.69
N THR A 21 1.19 0.13 8.22
CA THR A 21 1.31 0.36 9.68
C THR A 21 0.08 -0.13 10.43
N THR A 22 -1.12 0.09 9.87
CA THR A 22 -2.37 -0.38 10.49
C THR A 22 -2.45 -1.91 10.48
N LEU A 23 -2.04 -2.55 9.38
CA LEU A 23 -1.99 -4.01 9.27
C LEU A 23 -0.99 -4.61 10.27
N ASP A 24 0.19 -4.01 10.41
CA ASP A 24 1.19 -4.44 11.39
C ASP A 24 0.64 -4.32 12.81
N ALA A 25 -0.05 -3.22 13.14
CA ALA A 25 -0.67 -3.03 14.44
C ALA A 25 -1.74 -4.11 14.72
N MET A 26 -2.59 -4.41 13.74
CA MET A 26 -3.62 -5.45 13.86
C MET A 26 -3.01 -6.84 14.06
N ALA A 27 -1.88 -7.14 13.43
CA ALA A 27 -1.20 -8.43 13.58
C ALA A 27 -0.68 -8.69 15.02
N THR A 28 -0.51 -7.65 15.84
CA THR A 28 -0.04 -7.77 17.24
C THR A 28 -1.14 -8.09 18.26
N LYS A 29 -2.42 -7.97 17.89
CA LYS A 29 -3.57 -8.17 18.78
C LYS A 29 -4.57 -9.10 18.12
N LYS A 30 -4.25 -10.40 18.10
CA LYS A 30 -5.10 -11.37 17.42
C LYS A 30 -6.31 -11.69 18.28
N VAL A 31 -7.47 -11.83 17.65
CA VAL A 31 -8.67 -12.28 18.37
C VAL A 31 -8.58 -13.74 18.78
N SER A 32 -7.75 -14.54 18.11
CA SER A 32 -7.37 -15.86 18.62
C SER A 32 -6.74 -15.83 20.01
N ASP A 33 -6.21 -14.68 20.45
CA ASP A 33 -5.64 -14.52 21.79
C ASP A 33 -6.71 -14.27 22.86
N ILE A 34 -7.97 -14.05 22.45
CA ILE A 34 -9.14 -13.92 23.33
C ILE A 34 -9.76 -15.30 23.62
N ASP A 35 -9.53 -16.26 22.73
CA ASP A 35 -10.09 -17.60 22.85
C ASP A 35 -9.57 -18.32 24.11
N ALA A 36 -10.47 -19.04 24.75
CA ALA A 36 -10.18 -19.81 25.95
C ALA A 36 -10.75 -21.23 25.80
N PRO A 37 -10.20 -22.22 26.51
CA PRO A 37 -10.79 -23.55 26.54
C PRO A 37 -12.28 -23.53 26.90
N LYS A 38 -13.12 -24.34 26.23
CA LYS A 38 -14.59 -24.32 26.42
C LYS A 38 -15.02 -24.51 27.88
N ASP A 39 -14.26 -25.30 28.63
CA ASP A 39 -14.45 -25.54 30.07
C ASP A 39 -14.19 -24.31 30.94
N ALA A 40 -13.44 -23.31 30.46
CA ALA A 40 -13.20 -22.06 31.17
C ALA A 40 -14.45 -21.15 31.26
N PHE A 41 -15.45 -21.34 30.39
CA PHE A 41 -16.65 -20.50 30.34
C PHE A 41 -17.76 -20.94 31.28
N GLY A 42 -17.74 -22.19 31.75
CA GLY A 42 -18.76 -22.74 32.65
C GLY A 42 -20.18 -22.86 32.07
N HIS A 43 -20.39 -22.50 30.79
CA HIS A 43 -21.66 -22.61 30.09
C HIS A 43 -21.44 -22.87 28.59
N ASP A 44 -22.00 -23.97 28.07
CA ASP A 44 -21.73 -24.45 26.70
C ASP A 44 -22.16 -23.45 25.62
N GLU A 45 -23.31 -22.81 25.77
CA GLU A 45 -23.78 -21.82 24.79
C GLU A 45 -22.88 -20.58 24.74
N LEU A 46 -22.31 -20.18 25.88
CA LEU A 46 -21.39 -19.04 25.93
C LEU A 46 -20.07 -19.41 25.25
N ALA A 47 -19.53 -20.59 25.57
CA ALA A 47 -18.34 -21.12 24.91
C ALA A 47 -18.53 -21.19 23.39
N GLY A 48 -19.67 -21.70 22.93
CA GLY A 48 -19.99 -21.78 21.50
C GLY A 48 -20.14 -20.41 20.83
N ALA A 49 -20.72 -19.43 21.51
CA ALA A 49 -20.85 -18.07 20.97
C ALA A 49 -19.50 -17.36 20.85
N VAL A 50 -18.59 -17.56 21.81
CA VAL A 50 -17.23 -16.98 21.76
C VAL A 50 -16.40 -17.63 20.65
N ASP A 51 -16.50 -18.95 20.50
CA ASP A 51 -15.87 -19.74 19.43
C ASP A 51 -16.29 -19.23 18.03
N ASP A 52 -17.61 -19.15 17.76
CA ASP A 52 -18.14 -18.63 16.48
C ASP A 52 -17.68 -17.18 16.22
N PHE A 53 -17.68 -16.35 17.26
CA PHE A 53 -17.21 -14.98 17.16
C PHE A 53 -15.73 -14.91 16.79
N CYS A 54 -14.87 -15.65 17.48
CA CYS A 54 -13.42 -15.63 17.25
C CYS A 54 -13.09 -16.13 15.84
N ASP A 55 -13.74 -17.20 15.38
CA ASP A 55 -13.56 -17.77 14.05
C ASP A 55 -13.95 -16.77 12.95
N ARG A 56 -15.17 -16.24 13.01
CA ARG A 56 -15.68 -15.31 12.00
C ARG A 56 -14.88 -14.01 11.97
N TRP A 57 -14.46 -13.52 13.14
CA TRP A 57 -13.61 -12.36 13.23
C TRP A 57 -12.25 -12.62 12.58
N ASN A 58 -11.61 -13.74 12.90
CA ASN A 58 -10.30 -14.09 12.36
C ASN A 58 -10.35 -14.20 10.82
N ILE A 59 -11.38 -14.82 10.27
CA ILE A 59 -11.62 -14.88 8.82
C ILE A 59 -11.75 -13.46 8.25
N GLY A 60 -12.60 -12.63 8.86
CA GLY A 60 -12.84 -11.26 8.39
C GLY A 60 -11.58 -10.39 8.39
N VAL A 61 -10.81 -10.42 9.48
CA VAL A 61 -9.55 -9.68 9.59
C VAL A 61 -8.50 -10.22 8.63
N THR A 62 -8.44 -11.53 8.39
CA THR A 62 -7.48 -12.11 7.43
C THR A 62 -7.76 -11.62 6.01
N HIS A 63 -9.03 -11.62 5.58
CA HIS A 63 -9.41 -11.07 4.28
C HIS A 63 -9.13 -9.57 4.19
N LEU A 64 -9.52 -8.80 5.21
CA LEU A 64 -9.26 -7.36 5.26
C LEU A 64 -7.76 -7.05 5.20
N ALA A 65 -6.93 -7.83 5.88
CA ALA A 65 -5.48 -7.64 5.87
C ALA A 65 -4.87 -7.96 4.49
N THR A 66 -5.37 -9.01 3.83
CA THR A 66 -4.97 -9.38 2.47
C THR A 66 -5.30 -8.26 1.48
N ASP A 67 -6.55 -7.79 1.50
CA ASP A 67 -7.01 -6.71 0.61
C ASP A 67 -6.28 -5.40 0.89
N GLY A 68 -6.05 -5.09 2.19
CA GLY A 68 -5.27 -3.93 2.59
C GLY A 68 -3.84 -3.96 2.06
N SER A 69 -3.17 -5.12 2.15
CA SER A 69 -1.81 -5.29 1.63
C SER A 69 -1.77 -5.04 0.12
N GLU A 70 -2.71 -5.63 -0.63
CA GLU A 70 -2.81 -5.44 -2.08
C GLU A 70 -3.03 -3.96 -2.46
N VAL A 71 -3.84 -3.23 -1.69
CA VAL A 71 -4.03 -1.78 -1.91
C VAL A 71 -2.73 -1.02 -1.66
N ALA A 72 -2.03 -1.30 -0.55
CA ALA A 72 -0.76 -0.63 -0.22
C ALA A 72 0.30 -0.89 -1.31
N ASP A 73 0.40 -2.12 -1.80
CA ASP A 73 1.33 -2.51 -2.86
C ASP A 73 1.02 -1.79 -4.17
N ARG A 74 -0.26 -1.72 -4.56
CA ARG A 74 -0.68 -0.99 -5.77
C ARG A 74 -0.40 0.51 -5.68
N LEU A 75 -0.62 1.12 -4.53
CA LEU A 75 -0.26 2.52 -4.30
C LEU A 75 1.25 2.73 -4.46
N GLY A 76 2.07 1.82 -3.92
CA GLY A 76 3.51 1.80 -4.12
C GLY A 76 3.92 1.69 -5.60
N HIS A 77 3.30 0.78 -6.34
CA HIS A 77 3.52 0.62 -7.79
C HIS A 77 3.12 1.87 -8.59
N CYS A 78 2.02 2.53 -8.24
CA CYS A 78 1.63 3.79 -8.86
C CYS A 78 2.73 4.83 -8.69
N VAL A 79 3.22 5.01 -7.46
CA VAL A 79 4.30 5.98 -7.17
C VAL A 79 5.56 5.68 -7.98
N GLN A 80 6.02 4.42 -7.99
CA GLN A 80 7.18 4.01 -8.78
C GLN A 80 7.00 4.29 -10.28
N SER A 81 5.80 4.07 -10.80
CA SER A 81 5.48 4.31 -12.22
C SER A 81 5.55 5.78 -12.57
N TYR A 82 5.00 6.67 -11.73
CA TYR A 82 5.08 8.11 -11.94
C TYR A 82 6.53 8.63 -11.87
N GLU A 83 7.32 8.18 -10.90
CA GLU A 83 8.73 8.57 -10.79
C GLU A 83 9.60 8.05 -11.93
N ALA A 84 9.28 6.89 -12.49
CA ALA A 84 9.94 6.37 -13.69
C ALA A 84 9.60 7.23 -14.91
N ALA A 85 8.33 7.63 -15.08
CA ALA A 85 7.90 8.50 -16.17
C ALA A 85 8.57 9.87 -16.09
N GLU A 86 8.62 10.49 -14.91
CA GLU A 86 9.28 11.79 -14.70
C GLU A 86 10.77 11.73 -15.05
N ARG A 87 11.49 10.72 -14.54
CA ARG A 87 12.91 10.53 -14.87
C ARG A 87 13.14 10.34 -16.37
N HIS A 88 12.27 9.62 -17.06
CA HIS A 88 12.37 9.41 -18.50
C HIS A 88 12.19 10.72 -19.28
N ILE A 89 11.24 11.56 -18.86
CA ILE A 89 11.03 12.90 -19.43
C ILE A 89 12.27 13.78 -19.22
N GLN A 90 12.81 13.79 -18.00
CA GLN A 90 13.98 14.61 -17.67
C GLN A 90 15.23 14.20 -18.46
N LEU A 91 15.52 12.89 -18.54
CA LEU A 91 16.63 12.38 -19.36
C LEU A 91 16.46 12.71 -20.85
N SER A 92 15.24 12.62 -21.37
CA SER A 92 14.94 12.97 -22.76
C SER A 92 15.14 14.45 -23.04
N ALA A 93 14.67 15.32 -22.12
CA ALA A 93 14.85 16.75 -22.21
C ALA A 93 16.34 17.15 -22.15
N ASP A 94 17.10 16.57 -21.22
CA ASP A 94 18.54 16.79 -21.08
C ASP A 94 19.30 16.34 -22.33
N GLY A 95 18.91 15.21 -22.94
CA GLY A 95 19.47 14.74 -24.20
C GLY A 95 19.27 15.72 -25.35
N ILE A 96 18.05 16.26 -25.49
CA ILE A 96 17.73 17.27 -26.50
C ILE A 96 18.56 18.54 -26.27
N LEU A 97 18.61 19.06 -25.03
CA LEU A 97 19.37 20.27 -24.70
C LEU A 97 20.88 20.12 -24.96
N ARG A 98 21.45 18.94 -24.68
CA ARG A 98 22.85 18.64 -24.98
C ARG A 98 23.11 18.53 -26.48
N SER A 99 22.18 17.95 -27.24
CA SER A 99 22.31 17.87 -28.70
C SER A 99 22.22 19.25 -29.36
N ALA A 100 21.40 20.16 -28.83
CA ALA A 100 21.25 21.52 -29.33
C ALA A 100 22.44 22.44 -28.99
N THR A 101 23.23 22.11 -27.96
CA THR A 101 24.43 22.87 -27.56
C THR A 101 25.73 22.27 -28.11
N GLY A 102 25.66 21.16 -28.85
CA GLY A 102 26.78 20.62 -29.60
C GLY A 102 27.21 21.56 -30.72
N THR A 103 28.52 21.83 -30.83
CA THR A 103 29.09 22.64 -31.91
C THR A 103 28.61 22.14 -33.27
N ASP A 104 27.96 23.02 -34.04
CA ASP A 104 27.53 22.74 -35.40
C ASP A 104 28.74 22.25 -36.23
N PRO A 105 28.73 21.01 -36.75
CA PRO A 105 29.81 20.49 -37.57
C PRO A 105 29.96 21.24 -38.92
N GLY A 106 29.06 22.16 -39.25
CA GLY A 106 29.13 23.06 -40.41
C GLY A 106 29.83 24.41 -40.16
N ALA A 107 30.30 24.70 -38.94
CA ALA A 107 31.07 25.91 -38.66
C ALA A 107 32.57 25.69 -38.99
N SER A 108 32.92 25.62 -40.28
CA SER A 108 34.31 25.65 -40.78
C SER A 108 34.38 26.35 -42.13
#